data_AF-F2KJJ2-F1
#
_entry.id   AF-F2KJJ2-F1
#
_cell.length_a   1.000
_cell.length_b   1.000
_cell.length_c   1.000
_cell.angle_alpha   90.00
_cell.angle_beta   90.00
_cell.angle_gamma   90.00
#
_symmetry.space_group_name_H-M   'P 1'
#
loop_
_entity.id
_entity.type
_entity.pdbx_description
1 polymer ?
#
loop_
_entity_poly.entity_id
_entity_poly.type
_entity_poly.pdbx_seq_one_letter_code
_entity_poly.pdbx_strand_id
1 'polypeptide(L)'
;MSVELWKELIGESLDSHGVTATAEQIALIAEDAAGIAESISEYSFRPADPTIRELADTEAALKREREKVTCRTCTGTGYLISHGPHHSSESSCWKCRGEGRHTP
;
A
#
# COMPACT_ATOMS: atom_id res chain seq x y z
N MET A 1 2.24 -25.03 -5.90
CA MET A 1 1.41 -26.26 -5.99
C MET A 1 2.36 -27.42 -6.17
N SER A 2 2.16 -28.59 -5.54
CA SER A 2 3.12 -29.70 -5.67
C SER A 2 3.04 -30.36 -7.05
N VAL A 3 4.15 -30.93 -7.51
CA VAL A 3 4.21 -31.69 -8.76
C VAL A 3 3.27 -32.91 -8.73
N GLU A 4 3.10 -33.54 -7.58
CA GLU A 4 2.18 -34.68 -7.42
C GLU A 4 0.71 -34.29 -7.65
N LEU A 5 0.28 -33.11 -7.17
CA LEU A 5 -1.06 -32.61 -7.44
C LEU A 5 -1.25 -32.29 -8.93
N TRP A 6 -0.21 -31.79 -9.60
CA TRP A 6 -0.27 -31.59 -11.06
C TRP A 6 -0.41 -32.90 -11.83
N LYS A 7 0.30 -33.96 -11.44
CA LYS A 7 0.18 -35.28 -12.07
C LYS A 7 -1.24 -35.83 -11.98
N GLU A 8 -1.87 -35.71 -10.81
CA GLU A 8 -3.26 -36.11 -10.59
C GLU A 8 -4.22 -35.34 -11.51
N LEU A 9 -4.17 -34.01 -11.47
CA LEU A 9 -5.05 -33.14 -12.26
C LEU A 9 -4.87 -33.31 -13.77
N ILE A 10 -3.63 -33.49 -14.23
CA ILE A 10 -3.33 -33.71 -15.65
C ILE A 10 -3.81 -35.10 -16.07
N GLY A 11 -3.61 -36.12 -15.24
CA GLY A 11 -4.11 -37.47 -15.48
C GLY A 11 -5.64 -37.50 -15.62
N GLU A 12 -6.36 -36.89 -14.67
CA GLU A 12 -7.83 -36.78 -14.72
C GLU A 12 -8.32 -36.02 -15.95
N SER A 13 -7.63 -34.95 -16.33
CA SER A 13 -7.97 -34.15 -17.51
C SER A 13 -7.78 -34.95 -18.80
N LEU A 14 -6.66 -35.66 -18.94
CA LEU A 14 -6.38 -36.48 -20.13
C LEU A 14 -7.39 -37.62 -20.27
N ASP A 15 -7.72 -38.31 -19.18
CA ASP A 15 -8.73 -39.37 -19.15
C ASP A 15 -10.11 -38.83 -19.55
N SER A 16 -10.52 -37.69 -18.98
CA SER A 16 -11.79 -37.03 -19.30
C SER A 16 -11.95 -36.64 -20.77
N HIS A 17 -10.84 -36.40 -21.47
CA HIS A 17 -10.80 -36.05 -22.89
C HIS A 17 -10.47 -37.23 -23.81
N GLY A 18 -10.34 -38.45 -23.26
CA GLY A 18 -10.00 -39.65 -24.02
C GLY A 18 -8.58 -39.63 -24.61
N VAL A 19 -7.67 -38.87 -24.01
CA VAL A 19 -6.27 -38.77 -24.44
C VAL A 19 -5.44 -39.76 -23.64
N THR A 20 -4.81 -40.71 -24.32
CA THR A 20 -3.90 -41.67 -23.68
C THR A 20 -2.49 -41.08 -23.58
N ALA A 21 -1.94 -41.04 -22.38
CA ALA A 21 -0.54 -40.67 -22.12
C ALA A 21 0.07 -41.65 -21.13
N THR A 22 1.38 -41.89 -21.24
CA THR A 22 2.09 -42.72 -20.26
C THR A 22 2.32 -41.95 -18.96
N ALA A 23 2.61 -42.68 -17.87
CA ALA A 23 2.92 -42.06 -16.58
C ALA A 23 4.14 -41.12 -16.67
N GLU A 24 5.13 -41.46 -17.49
CA GLU A 24 6.31 -40.62 -17.73
C GLU A 24 5.93 -39.33 -18.47
N GLN A 25 5.04 -39.40 -19.46
CA GLN A 25 4.56 -38.22 -20.18
C GLN A 25 3.78 -37.28 -19.24
N ILE A 26 2.91 -37.84 -18.41
CA ILE A 26 2.16 -37.08 -17.41
C ILE A 26 3.11 -36.41 -16.41
N ALA A 27 4.16 -37.12 -15.97
CA ALA A 27 5.17 -36.56 -15.06
C ALA A 27 5.91 -35.37 -15.68
N LEU A 28 6.33 -35.46 -16.93
CA LEU A 28 7.01 -34.36 -17.63
C LEU A 28 6.10 -33.13 -17.78
N ILE A 29 4.84 -33.33 -18.20
CA ILE A 29 3.88 -32.22 -18.34
C ILE A 29 3.59 -31.58 -16.97
N ALA A 30 3.53 -32.39 -15.90
CA ALA A 30 3.32 -31.89 -14.54
C ALA A 30 4.49 -31.05 -14.03
N GLU A 31 5.73 -31.42 -14.35
CA GLU A 31 6.93 -30.64 -14.03
C GLU A 31 6.92 -29.29 -14.78
N ASP A 32 6.63 -29.31 -16.07
CA ASP A 32 6.51 -28.09 -16.89
C ASP A 32 5.39 -27.18 -16.36
N ALA A 33 4.21 -27.74 -16.06
CA ALA A 33 3.08 -27.00 -15.52
C ALA A 33 3.38 -26.38 -14.14
N ALA A 34 4.12 -27.08 -13.28
CA ALA A 34 4.58 -26.54 -12.01
C ALA A 34 5.51 -25.34 -12.22
N GLY A 35 6.50 -25.45 -13.11
CA GLY A 35 7.42 -24.34 -13.42
C GLY A 35 6.71 -23.14 -14.06
N ILE A 36 5.74 -23.38 -14.94
CA ILE A 36 4.91 -22.33 -15.53
C ILE A 36 4.08 -21.63 -14.44
N ALA A 37 3.47 -22.39 -13.53
CA ALA A 37 2.65 -21.83 -12.47
C ALA A 37 3.44 -20.97 -11.47
N GLU A 38 4.71 -21.30 -11.24
CA GLU A 38 5.61 -20.48 -10.42
C GLU A 38 5.98 -19.16 -11.12
N SER A 39 6.28 -19.23 -12.41
CA SER A 39 6.67 -18.07 -13.22
C SER A 39 5.50 -17.20 -13.68
N ILE A 40 4.25 -17.69 -13.62
CA ILE A 40 3.08 -16.95 -14.11
C ILE A 40 2.93 -15.59 -13.39
N SER A 41 3.37 -15.52 -12.13
CA SER A 41 3.32 -14.29 -11.34
C SER A 41 4.31 -13.22 -11.84
N GLU A 42 5.38 -13.61 -12.54
CA GLU A 42 6.41 -12.72 -13.10
C GLU A 42 5.97 -12.13 -14.44
N TYR A 43 5.18 -12.88 -15.23
CA TYR A 43 4.71 -12.47 -16.55
C TYR A 43 3.26 -11.99 -16.58
N SER A 44 2.50 -12.19 -15.50
CA SER A 44 1.16 -11.65 -15.34
C SER A 44 1.18 -10.13 -15.15
N PHE A 45 0.21 -9.42 -15.74
CA PHE A 45 -0.03 -8.01 -15.45
C PHE A 45 -0.31 -7.83 -13.96
N ARG A 46 0.61 -7.15 -13.27
CA ARG A 46 0.36 -6.65 -11.92
C ARG A 46 -0.17 -5.21 -12.05
N PRO A 47 -1.39 -4.91 -11.57
CA PRO A 47 -1.83 -3.53 -11.50
C PRO A 47 -0.84 -2.72 -10.67
N ALA A 48 -0.65 -1.44 -11.02
CA ALA A 48 0.23 -0.56 -10.27
C ALA A 48 -0.17 -0.57 -8.79
N ASP A 49 0.80 -0.79 -7.92
CA ASP A 49 0.56 -0.86 -6.48
C ASP A 49 0.05 0.51 -5.98
N PRO A 50 -1.19 0.61 -5.47
CA PRO A 50 -1.75 1.88 -5.03
C PRO A 50 -0.96 2.48 -3.86
N THR A 51 -0.24 1.64 -3.09
CA THR A 51 0.56 2.09 -1.95
C THR A 51 1.75 2.95 -2.37
N ILE A 52 2.23 2.83 -3.61
CA ILE A 52 3.32 3.68 -4.12
C ILE A 52 2.89 5.14 -4.16
N ARG A 53 1.66 5.41 -4.62
CA ARG A 53 1.11 6.76 -4.66
C ARG A 53 0.85 7.30 -3.25
N GLU A 54 0.24 6.47 -2.40
CA GLU A 54 -0.03 6.84 -1.02
C GLU A 54 1.26 7.13 -0.24
N LEU A 55 2.33 6.38 -0.50
CA LEU A 55 3.65 6.60 0.07
C LEU A 55 4.21 7.95 -0.37
N ALA A 56 4.19 8.26 -1.67
CA ALA A 56 4.66 9.54 -2.18
C ALA A 56 3.87 10.74 -1.60
N ASP A 57 2.55 10.62 -1.51
CA ASP A 57 1.68 11.64 -0.91
C ASP A 57 1.99 11.84 0.58
N THR A 58 2.22 10.74 1.31
CA THR A 58 2.57 10.74 2.73
C THR A 58 3.96 11.34 2.98
N GLU A 59 4.95 10.98 2.18
CA GLU A 59 6.30 11.56 2.25
C GLU A 59 6.27 13.06 2.00
N ALA A 60 5.50 13.51 1.00
CA ALA A 60 5.34 14.93 0.72
C ALA A 60 4.63 15.66 1.86
N ALA A 61 3.61 15.05 2.48
CA ALA A 61 2.93 15.61 3.65
C ALA A 61 3.87 15.70 4.86
N LEU A 62 4.66 14.66 5.13
CA LEU A 62 5.64 14.63 6.22
C LEU A 62 6.73 15.69 6.02
N LYS A 63 7.22 15.86 4.79
CA LYS A 63 8.17 16.91 4.45
C LYS A 63 7.60 18.29 4.75
N ARG A 64 6.39 18.59 4.27
CA ARG A 64 5.70 19.87 4.54
C ARG A 64 5.53 20.13 6.03
N GLU A 65 5.16 19.11 6.81
CA GLU A 65 4.99 19.23 8.26
C GLU A 65 6.32 19.53 8.97
N ARG A 66 7.41 18.87 8.57
CA ARG A 66 8.76 19.11 9.11
C ARG A 66 9.29 20.50 8.80
N GLU A 67 8.91 21.06 7.66
CA GLU A 67 9.30 22.40 7.22
C GLU A 67 8.48 23.51 7.90
N LYS A 68 7.38 23.19 8.60
CA LYS A 68 6.60 24.21 9.31
C LYS A 68 7.42 24.90 10.39
N VAL A 69 7.28 26.22 10.46
CA VAL A 69 7.92 27.05 11.47
C VAL A 69 6.95 27.35 12.61
N THR A 70 7.46 27.51 13.82
CA THR A 70 6.66 27.92 14.98
C THR A 70 6.01 29.28 14.73
N CYS A 71 4.70 29.35 14.91
CA CYS A 71 3.95 30.58 14.72
C CYS A 71 4.30 31.59 15.81
N ARG A 72 4.97 32.68 15.44
CA ARG A 72 5.35 33.75 16.39
C ARG A 72 4.17 34.50 16.97
N THR A 73 3.03 34.55 16.27
CA THR A 73 1.83 35.28 16.70
C THR A 73 1.16 34.64 17.91
N CYS A 74 1.09 33.31 17.97
CA CYS A 74 0.57 32.57 19.11
C CYS A 74 1.68 31.87 19.91
N THR A 75 2.95 32.16 19.62
CA THR A 75 4.11 31.52 20.27
C THR A 75 4.07 29.98 20.26
N GLY A 76 3.47 29.37 19.24
CA GLY A 76 3.37 27.91 19.13
C GLY A 76 2.13 27.27 19.75
N THR A 77 1.29 28.02 20.47
CA THR A 77 0.13 27.44 21.20
C THR A 77 -1.04 27.10 20.29
N GLY A 78 -1.16 27.79 19.15
CA GLY A 78 -2.32 27.71 18.27
C GLY A 78 -3.46 28.65 18.67
N TYR A 79 -3.41 29.28 19.84
CA TYR A 79 -4.49 30.11 20.37
C TYR A 79 -4.01 31.50 20.79
N LEU A 80 -4.91 32.47 20.70
CA LEU A 80 -4.74 33.83 21.17
C LEU A 80 -5.68 34.04 22.35
N ILE A 81 -5.09 34.31 23.52
CA ILE A 81 -5.82 34.53 24.76
C ILE A 81 -5.75 36.02 25.11
N SER A 82 -6.90 36.62 25.38
CA SER A 82 -7.04 37.99 25.88
C SER A 82 -7.65 37.96 27.27
N HIS A 83 -6.96 38.57 28.24
CA HIS A 83 -7.42 38.65 29.62
C HIS A 83 -7.95 40.04 29.93
N GLY A 84 -9.22 40.13 30.32
CA GLY A 84 -9.83 41.30 30.93
C GLY A 84 -9.93 41.16 32.45
N PRO A 85 -10.40 42.21 33.17
CA PRO A 85 -10.44 42.23 34.63
C PRO A 85 -11.35 41.15 35.27
N HIS A 86 -12.40 40.72 34.55
CA HIS A 86 -13.42 39.78 35.04
C HIS A 86 -13.75 38.64 34.07
N HIS A 87 -13.11 38.60 32.90
CA HIS A 87 -13.35 37.59 31.87
C HIS A 87 -12.10 37.41 31.01
N SER A 88 -11.99 36.25 30.37
CA SER A 88 -10.98 35.98 29.34
C SER A 88 -11.67 35.52 28.07
N SER A 89 -11.07 35.84 26.93
CA SER A 89 -11.47 35.33 25.63
C SER A 89 -10.33 34.52 25.04
N GLU A 90 -10.66 33.34 24.51
CA GLU A 90 -9.74 32.48 23.77
C GLU A 90 -10.25 32.34 22.33
N SER A 91 -9.34 32.49 21.37
CA SER A 91 -9.65 32.33 19.95
C SER A 91 -8.54 31.57 19.25
N SER A 92 -8.87 30.78 18.24
CA SER A 92 -7.84 30.14 17.41
C SER A 92 -7.01 31.21 16.69
N CYS A 93 -5.70 31.01 16.68
CA CYS A 93 -4.78 31.92 16.02
C CYS A 93 -5.06 31.93 14.52
N TRP A 94 -5.48 33.08 14.00
CA TRP A 94 -5.81 33.25 12.58
C TRP A 94 -4.62 32.96 11.64
N LYS A 95 -3.38 33.14 12.12
CA LYS A 95 -2.17 32.98 11.32
C LYS A 95 -1.81 31.52 11.08
N CYS A 96 -1.89 30.67 12.10
CA CYS A 96 -1.62 29.23 11.99
C CYS A 96 -2.89 28.37 12.02
N ARG A 97 -4.07 29.00 12.05
CA ARG A 97 -5.39 28.34 12.08
C ARG A 97 -5.53 27.31 13.21
N GLY A 98 -4.94 27.59 14.38
CA GLY A 98 -5.01 26.66 15.51
C GLY A 98 -3.84 25.67 15.62
N GLU A 99 -2.99 25.54 14.59
CA GLU A 99 -1.96 24.48 14.55
C GLU A 99 -0.70 24.81 15.35
N GLY A 100 -0.52 26.06 15.80
CA GLY A 100 0.70 26.52 16.47
C GLY A 100 1.93 26.65 15.55
N ARG A 101 1.90 26.05 14.36
CA ARG A 101 2.94 26.13 13.34
C ARG A 101 2.32 26.46 11.98
N HIS A 102 3.07 27.05 11.08
CA HIS A 102 2.62 27.34 9.71
C HIS A 102 3.77 27.16 8.72
N THR A 103 3.45 27.11 7.42
CA THR A 103 4.47 27.13 6.36
C THR A 103 5.36 28.36 6.49
N PRO A 104 6.69 28.25 6.27
CA PRO A 104 7.65 29.36 6.39
C PRO A 104 7.18 30.68 5.76
#